data_AF-K0JSF6-F1
#
_entry.id   AF-K0JSF6-F1
#
_cell.length_a   1.000
_cell.length_b   1.000
_cell.length_c   1.000
_cell.angle_alpha   90.00
_cell.angle_beta   90.00
_cell.angle_gamma   90.00
#
_symmetry.space_group_name_H-M   'P 1'
#
loop_
_entity.id
_entity.type
_entity.pdbx_description
1 polymer ?
#
loop_
_entity_poly.entity_id
_entity_poly.type
_entity_poly.pdbx_seq_one_letter_code
_entity_poly.pdbx_strand_id
1 'polypeptide(L)'
;MSTWRRSRARVSRHPQENPQFYSLDVQRFLDLLARKPTWNDLGVTPDDARSVAVGTADVCRSGTAAGYLGLAAFAVGSVPATLEDARSIATRLKPLVQQQGTPAPAVPLSDESPLVVTSEHRYFANPFGSVALVYPRTPLRLRQTYTALTPEAERLGDLLVSDPELLRAAARSGYRAYPPADGLFDQARDEQGVARPDAVRDDRFAVLPEPDVFREMVRVVGDCGGSGGG
;
A
#
# COMPACT_ATOMS: atom_id res chain seq x y z
N MET A 1 30.23 12.44 -30.68
CA MET A 1 29.99 12.81 -29.26
C MET A 1 28.51 12.64 -28.97
N SER A 2 28.22 11.78 -28.00
CA SER A 2 27.00 10.99 -27.81
C SER A 2 25.85 11.75 -27.14
N THR A 3 24.68 11.60 -27.74
CA THR A 3 23.34 12.03 -27.28
C THR A 3 22.90 11.31 -26.01
N TRP A 4 22.68 12.04 -24.92
CA TRP A 4 22.08 11.54 -23.68
C TRP A 4 20.56 11.69 -23.72
N ARG A 5 19.85 10.57 -23.92
CA ARG A 5 18.39 10.48 -23.79
C ARG A 5 18.00 10.50 -22.30
N ARG A 6 17.29 11.55 -21.87
CA ARG A 6 16.63 11.63 -20.55
C ARG A 6 15.57 10.54 -20.44
N SER A 7 15.82 9.51 -19.63
CA SER A 7 14.80 8.57 -19.17
C SER A 7 13.93 9.27 -18.12
N ARG A 8 12.91 10.01 -18.56
CA ARG A 8 11.84 10.50 -17.68
C ARG A 8 11.04 9.29 -17.19
N ALA A 9 10.84 9.16 -15.88
CA ALA A 9 9.72 8.39 -15.37
C ALA A 9 8.45 9.04 -15.93
N ARG A 10 7.85 8.45 -16.97
CA ARG A 10 6.56 8.90 -17.47
C ARG A 10 5.50 8.28 -16.57
N VAL A 11 4.75 9.13 -15.89
CA VAL A 11 3.37 8.81 -15.57
C VAL A 11 2.65 8.82 -16.91
N SER A 12 2.41 7.64 -17.49
CA SER A 12 1.68 7.52 -18.75
C SER A 12 0.24 7.93 -18.50
N ARG A 13 -0.21 9.04 -19.08
CA ARG A 13 -1.64 9.33 -19.25
C ARG A 13 -2.12 8.56 -20.48
N HIS A 14 -2.94 7.54 -20.31
CA HIS A 14 -3.65 6.93 -21.44
C HIS A 14 -4.86 7.80 -21.81
N PRO A 15 -5.13 8.09 -23.10
CA PRO A 15 -6.06 9.14 -23.51
C PRO A 15 -7.56 8.76 -23.42
N GLN A 16 -7.89 7.65 -22.76
CA GLN A 16 -9.28 7.18 -22.58
C GLN A 16 -9.58 6.72 -21.15
N GLU A 17 -8.68 6.92 -20.19
CA GLU A 17 -8.80 6.36 -18.85
C GLU A 17 -9.24 7.42 -17.83
N ASN A 18 -10.08 6.98 -16.89
CA ASN A 18 -10.64 7.76 -15.79
C ASN A 18 -9.47 8.49 -15.05
N PRO A 19 -9.45 9.83 -14.94
CA PRO A 19 -8.26 10.63 -14.54
C PRO A 19 -7.76 10.40 -13.10
N GLN A 20 -8.35 9.44 -12.38
CA GLN A 20 -8.16 9.16 -10.97
C GLN A 20 -7.27 7.94 -10.67
N PHE A 21 -6.85 7.15 -11.66
CA PHE A 21 -6.01 5.96 -11.43
C PHE A 21 -4.70 6.02 -12.19
N TYR A 22 -3.58 5.82 -11.48
CA TYR A 22 -2.25 5.75 -12.06
C TYR A 22 -1.56 4.46 -11.65
N SER A 23 -0.91 3.81 -12.61
CA SER A 23 -0.09 2.63 -12.31
C SER A 23 1.31 3.03 -11.85
N LEU A 24 1.80 2.43 -10.77
CA LEU A 24 3.12 2.70 -10.17
C LEU A 24 4.10 1.55 -10.35
N ASP A 25 5.24 1.85 -10.95
CA ASP A 25 6.42 0.99 -10.88
C ASP A 25 7.14 1.26 -9.54
N VAL A 26 6.92 0.38 -8.57
CA VAL A 26 7.41 0.56 -7.20
C VAL A 26 8.94 0.62 -7.15
N GLN A 27 9.63 -0.19 -7.96
CA GLN A 27 11.09 -0.20 -7.99
C GLN A 27 11.64 1.15 -8.47
N ARG A 28 11.14 1.65 -9.62
CA ARG A 28 11.55 2.97 -10.14
C ARG A 28 11.19 4.11 -9.19
N PHE A 29 10.08 3.97 -8.48
CA PHE A 29 9.67 4.95 -7.48
C PHE A 29 10.61 4.97 -6.28
N LEU A 30 11.03 3.80 -5.76
CA LEU A 30 12.02 3.72 -4.69
C LEU A 30 13.40 4.25 -5.14
N ASP A 31 13.83 3.95 -6.38
CA ASP A 31 15.05 4.49 -6.98
C ASP A 31 15.02 6.02 -7.10
N LEU A 32 13.83 6.58 -7.34
CA LEU A 32 13.59 8.02 -7.35
C LEU A 32 13.70 8.58 -5.93
N LEU A 33 12.98 8.01 -4.95
CA LEU A 33 13.03 8.45 -3.55
C LEU A 33 14.44 8.37 -2.94
N ALA A 34 15.24 7.38 -3.32
CA ALA A 34 16.63 7.24 -2.87
C ALA A 34 17.52 8.43 -3.23
N ARG A 35 17.15 9.19 -4.28
CA ARG A 35 17.85 10.43 -4.69
C ARG A 35 17.40 11.66 -3.91
N LYS A 36 16.39 11.51 -3.04
CA LYS A 36 15.77 12.59 -2.24
C LYS A 36 15.33 13.79 -3.11
N PRO A 37 14.53 13.58 -4.17
CA PRO A 37 14.06 14.66 -5.01
C PRO A 37 13.10 15.55 -4.22
N THR A 38 12.99 16.80 -4.63
CA THR A 38 11.95 17.72 -4.20
C THR A 38 10.75 17.69 -5.15
N TRP A 39 9.59 18.20 -4.72
CA TRP A 39 8.43 18.36 -5.61
C TRP A 39 8.72 19.28 -6.81
N ASN A 40 9.60 20.26 -6.62
CA ASN A 40 10.13 21.10 -7.69
C ASN A 40 11.00 20.32 -8.69
N ASP A 41 11.87 19.40 -8.23
CA ASP A 41 12.68 18.54 -9.13
C ASP A 41 11.81 17.65 -10.02
N LEU A 42 10.62 17.28 -9.54
CA LEU A 42 9.64 16.52 -10.32
C LEU A 42 8.84 17.40 -11.30
N GLY A 43 8.90 18.73 -11.17
CA GLY A 43 8.15 19.68 -11.99
C GLY A 43 6.64 19.60 -11.83
N VAL A 44 6.17 19.05 -10.71
CA VAL A 44 4.74 18.88 -10.40
C VAL A 44 4.20 20.14 -9.72
N THR A 45 4.96 20.67 -8.77
CA THR A 45 4.65 21.89 -8.03
C THR A 45 5.88 22.80 -8.09
N PRO A 46 5.93 23.75 -9.03
CA PRO A 46 7.02 24.72 -9.10
C PRO A 46 7.21 25.41 -7.74
N ASP A 47 8.47 25.65 -7.37
CA ASP A 47 8.88 26.32 -6.12
C ASP A 47 8.66 25.51 -4.82
N ASP A 48 8.10 24.30 -4.87
CA ASP A 48 8.03 23.43 -3.69
C ASP A 48 9.33 22.65 -3.48
N ALA A 49 10.20 23.21 -2.63
CA ALA A 49 11.50 22.63 -2.27
C ALA A 49 11.43 21.50 -1.24
N ARG A 50 10.23 21.06 -0.80
CA ARG A 50 10.12 19.95 0.15
C ARG A 50 10.46 18.64 -0.54
N SER A 51 11.19 17.78 0.18
CA SER A 51 11.50 16.43 -0.28
C SER A 51 10.23 15.62 -0.50
N VAL A 52 10.21 14.82 -1.57
CA VAL A 52 9.15 13.86 -1.82
C VAL A 52 9.28 12.73 -0.79
N ALA A 53 8.26 12.61 0.05
CA ALA A 53 8.15 11.59 1.08
C ALA A 53 6.82 10.87 0.94
N VAL A 54 6.78 9.63 1.41
CA VAL A 54 5.55 8.83 1.51
C VAL A 54 5.14 8.76 2.97
N GLY A 55 3.96 9.29 3.29
CA GLY A 55 3.36 9.14 4.60
C GLY A 55 2.90 7.69 4.82
N THR A 56 3.43 7.06 5.86
CA THR A 56 3.04 5.71 6.27
C THR A 56 2.74 5.66 7.77
N ALA A 57 1.79 4.82 8.17
CA ALA A 57 1.62 4.51 9.60
C ALA A 57 2.89 3.83 10.17
N ASP A 58 2.96 3.72 11.48
CA ASP A 58 3.97 2.91 12.16
C ASP A 58 3.93 1.44 11.67
N VAL A 59 5.05 0.97 11.12
CA VAL A 59 5.22 -0.40 10.61
C VAL A 59 5.09 -1.47 11.70
N CYS A 60 5.36 -1.13 12.96
CA CYS A 60 5.21 -2.04 14.10
C CYS A 60 3.73 -2.28 14.45
N ARG A 61 2.83 -1.38 14.08
CA ARG A 61 1.42 -1.37 14.51
C ARG A 61 0.42 -1.45 13.36
N SER A 62 0.85 -1.22 12.12
CA SER A 62 -0.03 -1.18 10.96
C SER A 62 0.32 -2.26 9.94
N GLY A 63 -0.62 -3.18 9.70
CA GLY A 63 -0.51 -4.19 8.65
C GLY A 63 -0.39 -3.58 7.25
N THR A 64 -0.97 -2.40 7.01
CA THR A 64 -0.83 -1.66 5.75
C THR A 64 0.59 -1.13 5.57
N ALA A 65 1.19 -0.55 6.63
CA ALA A 65 2.58 -0.09 6.59
C ALA A 65 3.57 -1.26 6.45
N ALA A 66 3.34 -2.36 7.19
CA ALA A 66 4.10 -3.59 7.00
C ALA A 66 3.96 -4.12 5.56
N GLY A 67 2.74 -4.17 5.03
CA GLY A 67 2.50 -4.56 3.64
C GLY A 67 3.25 -3.70 2.63
N TYR A 68 3.32 -2.38 2.83
CA TYR A 68 4.14 -1.50 1.99
C TYR A 68 5.63 -1.83 2.07
N LEU A 69 6.16 -2.13 3.27
CA LEU A 69 7.53 -2.64 3.41
C LEU A 69 7.72 -3.95 2.63
N GLY A 70 6.77 -4.88 2.69
CA GLY A 70 6.82 -6.13 1.92
C GLY A 70 6.79 -5.91 0.42
N LEU A 71 5.96 -4.99 -0.06
CA LEU A 71 5.91 -4.59 -1.47
C LEU A 71 7.22 -3.93 -1.91
N ALA A 72 7.81 -3.07 -1.08
CA ALA A 72 9.09 -2.45 -1.35
C ALA A 72 10.23 -3.49 -1.41
N ALA A 73 10.23 -4.46 -0.49
CA ALA A 73 11.18 -5.57 -0.48
C ALA A 73 11.10 -6.41 -1.76
N PHE A 74 9.88 -6.74 -2.19
CA PHE A 74 9.61 -7.44 -3.45
C PHE A 74 10.08 -6.64 -4.68
N ALA A 75 9.98 -5.31 -4.63
CA ALA A 75 10.34 -4.45 -5.76
C ALA A 75 11.86 -4.28 -5.93
N VAL A 76 12.63 -4.23 -4.84
CA VAL A 76 14.09 -4.00 -4.89
C VAL A 76 14.92 -5.28 -5.04
N GLY A 77 14.30 -6.45 -4.98
CA GLY A 77 15.00 -7.73 -5.10
C GLY A 77 14.07 -8.93 -4.98
N SER A 78 14.65 -10.13 -4.89
CA SER A 78 13.90 -11.33 -4.54
C SER A 78 13.32 -11.23 -3.13
N VAL A 79 12.17 -11.88 -2.91
CA VAL A 79 11.59 -12.07 -1.58
C VAL A 79 12.68 -12.67 -0.67
N PRO A 80 13.06 -12.01 0.44
CA PRO A 80 14.10 -12.54 1.32
C PRO A 80 13.70 -13.93 1.81
N ALA A 81 14.65 -14.86 1.72
CA ALA A 81 14.47 -16.24 2.17
C ALA A 81 15.09 -16.48 3.55
N THR A 82 16.05 -15.63 3.97
CA THR A 82 16.78 -15.78 5.22
C THR A 82 16.66 -14.55 6.11
N LEU A 83 16.94 -14.72 7.40
CA LEU A 83 16.99 -13.60 8.36
C LEU A 83 18.11 -12.59 8.02
N GLU A 84 19.21 -13.04 7.44
CA GLU A 84 20.32 -12.17 7.03
C GLU A 84 19.90 -11.28 5.86
N ASP A 85 19.29 -11.87 4.83
CA ASP A 85 18.75 -11.12 3.69
C ASP A 85 17.69 -10.11 4.14
N ALA A 86 16.79 -10.53 5.04
CA ALA A 86 15.78 -9.66 5.62
C ALA A 86 16.40 -8.44 6.29
N ARG A 87 17.42 -8.62 7.15
CA ARG A 87 18.11 -7.50 7.82
C ARG A 87 18.80 -6.58 6.82
N SER A 88 19.49 -7.14 5.83
CA SER A 88 20.18 -6.38 4.78
C SER A 88 19.20 -5.53 3.96
N ILE A 89 18.12 -6.13 3.45
CA ILE A 89 17.09 -5.43 2.69
C ILE A 89 16.38 -4.39 3.54
N ALA A 90 15.97 -4.76 4.76
CA ALA A 90 15.30 -3.86 5.69
C ALA A 90 16.15 -2.63 6.02
N THR A 91 17.45 -2.80 6.24
CA THR A 91 18.37 -1.68 6.50
C THR A 91 18.43 -0.71 5.33
N ARG A 92 18.45 -1.22 4.08
CA ARG A 92 18.41 -0.38 2.88
C ARG A 92 17.08 0.35 2.70
N LEU A 93 15.96 -0.30 3.04
CA LEU A 93 14.61 0.27 2.87
C LEU A 93 14.19 1.19 4.02
N LYS A 94 14.77 1.05 5.21
CA LYS A 94 14.47 1.85 6.39
C LYS A 94 14.34 3.36 6.10
N PRO A 95 15.33 4.03 5.47
CA PRO A 95 15.22 5.47 5.19
C PRO A 95 14.15 5.84 4.15
N LEU A 96 13.62 4.88 3.38
CA LEU A 96 12.58 5.12 2.37
C LEU A 96 11.17 4.85 2.91
N VAL A 97 11.06 4.03 3.96
CA VAL A 97 9.78 3.59 4.55
C VAL A 97 9.47 4.34 5.85
N GLN A 98 10.46 4.68 6.67
CA GLN A 98 10.22 5.33 7.97
C GLN A 98 9.89 6.83 7.90
N GLN A 99 9.86 7.46 6.71
CA GLN A 99 10.03 8.91 6.66
C GLN A 99 8.96 9.76 7.34
N GLN A 100 7.76 9.28 7.67
CA GLN A 100 6.80 10.04 8.48
C GLN A 100 5.85 9.11 9.24
N GLY A 101 6.36 8.43 10.27
CA GLY A 101 5.55 7.59 11.14
C GLY A 101 4.61 8.41 12.02
N THR A 102 3.31 8.34 11.75
CA THR A 102 2.29 8.68 12.74
C THR A 102 2.00 7.45 13.62
N PRO A 103 1.73 7.60 14.93
CA PRO A 103 1.23 6.49 15.75
C PRO A 103 -0.17 6.02 15.34
N ALA A 104 -0.87 6.79 14.50
CA ALA A 104 -2.16 6.41 13.95
C ALA A 104 -2.05 5.24 12.95
N PRO A 105 -3.10 4.41 12.82
CA PRO A 105 -3.09 3.26 11.91
C PRO A 105 -3.03 3.63 10.41
N ALA A 106 -3.18 4.91 10.08
CA ALA A 106 -2.96 5.50 8.76
C ALA A 106 -2.49 6.96 8.91
N VAL A 107 -1.73 7.45 7.92
CA VAL A 107 -1.42 8.88 7.79
C VAL A 107 -2.56 9.55 7.03
N PRO A 108 -3.17 10.62 7.57
CA PRO A 108 -4.14 11.39 6.82
C PRO A 108 -3.45 12.12 5.66
N LEU A 109 -4.10 12.14 4.50
CA LEU A 109 -3.65 12.98 3.39
C LEU A 109 -3.79 14.46 3.79
N SER A 110 -2.75 15.25 3.56
CA SER A 110 -2.73 16.69 3.83
C SER A 110 -1.71 17.38 2.94
N ASP A 111 -1.64 18.71 2.99
CA ASP A 111 -0.61 19.47 2.26
C ASP A 111 0.81 19.09 2.71
N GLU A 112 0.99 18.66 3.96
CA GLU A 112 2.27 18.21 4.54
C GLU A 112 2.61 16.74 4.24
N SER A 113 1.59 15.93 3.94
CA SER A 113 1.73 14.53 3.53
C SER A 113 0.88 14.28 2.28
N PRO A 114 1.27 14.84 1.11
CA PRO A 114 0.46 14.79 -0.11
C PRO A 114 0.51 13.42 -0.81
N LEU A 115 1.32 12.50 -0.31
CA LEU A 115 1.43 11.12 -0.78
C LEU A 115 1.41 10.18 0.42
N VAL A 116 0.38 9.34 0.53
CA VAL A 116 0.19 8.42 1.66
C VAL A 116 -0.08 6.99 1.20
N VAL A 117 0.37 6.01 1.98
CA VAL A 117 -0.02 4.61 1.80
C VAL A 117 -1.35 4.37 2.51
N THR A 118 -2.33 3.84 1.76
CA THR A 118 -3.62 3.42 2.30
C THR A 118 -4.02 2.03 1.77
N SER A 119 -4.90 1.35 2.48
CA SER A 119 -5.51 0.10 2.01
C SER A 119 -6.71 0.39 1.11
N GLU A 120 -6.98 -0.52 0.18
CA GLU A 120 -8.13 -0.44 -0.72
C GLU A 120 -9.46 -0.33 0.05
N HIS A 121 -9.66 -1.13 1.11
CA HIS A 121 -10.88 -1.06 1.91
C HIS A 121 -11.06 0.29 2.62
N ARG A 122 -9.97 0.97 3.05
CA ARG A 122 -10.09 2.30 3.67
C ARG A 122 -10.46 3.37 2.65
N TYR A 123 -9.95 3.25 1.42
CA TYR A 123 -10.35 4.11 0.31
C TYR A 123 -11.84 3.93 -0.01
N PHE A 124 -12.34 2.68 -0.08
CA PHE A 124 -13.77 2.42 -0.32
C PHE A 124 -14.67 2.91 0.81
N ALA A 125 -14.25 2.73 2.07
CA ALA A 125 -15.01 3.22 3.21
C ALA A 125 -15.02 4.75 3.33
N ASN A 126 -13.98 5.44 2.83
CA ASN A 126 -13.83 6.88 2.92
C ASN A 126 -13.26 7.41 1.59
N PRO A 127 -14.09 7.60 0.56
CA PRO A 127 -13.62 8.11 -0.72
C PRO A 127 -13.03 9.50 -0.53
N PHE A 128 -11.73 9.60 -0.74
CA PHE A 128 -11.00 10.87 -0.73
C PHE A 128 -11.39 11.62 -2.01
N GLY A 129 -11.99 12.81 -1.89
CA GLY A 129 -12.60 13.55 -3.01
C GLY A 129 -11.79 13.63 -4.31
N SER A 130 -11.09 14.74 -4.56
CA SER A 130 -10.30 14.95 -5.78
C SER A 130 -8.86 14.45 -5.61
N VAL A 131 -8.67 13.18 -5.25
CA VAL A 131 -7.32 12.59 -5.13
C VAL A 131 -7.04 11.64 -6.28
N ALA A 132 -5.77 11.54 -6.66
CA ALA A 132 -5.30 10.52 -7.57
C ALA A 132 -4.95 9.24 -6.79
N LEU A 133 -5.55 8.11 -7.16
CA LEU A 133 -5.14 6.81 -6.66
C LEU A 133 -3.94 6.31 -7.48
N VAL A 134 -2.84 6.07 -6.79
CA VAL A 134 -1.63 5.50 -7.40
C VAL A 134 -1.55 4.03 -6.98
N TYR A 135 -1.80 3.13 -7.92
CA TYR A 135 -1.90 1.70 -7.69
C TYR A 135 -0.62 0.97 -8.16
N PRO A 136 0.01 0.12 -7.34
CA PRO A 136 1.18 -0.65 -7.77
C PRO A 136 0.88 -1.50 -9.00
N ARG A 137 1.80 -1.53 -9.97
CA ARG A 137 1.71 -2.42 -11.15
C ARG A 137 1.68 -3.89 -10.76
N THR A 138 2.40 -4.25 -9.71
CA THR A 138 2.34 -5.58 -9.09
C THR A 138 1.70 -5.40 -7.71
N PRO A 139 0.39 -5.61 -7.56
CA PRO A 139 -0.30 -5.36 -6.30
C PRO A 139 0.08 -6.39 -5.23
N LEU A 140 -0.02 -5.98 -3.96
CA LEU A 140 0.07 -6.89 -2.81
C LEU A 140 -1.34 -7.12 -2.24
N ARG A 141 -1.75 -8.37 -2.08
CA ARG A 141 -3.02 -8.72 -1.45
C ARG A 141 -2.81 -9.04 0.03
N LEU A 142 -3.15 -8.10 0.90
CA LEU A 142 -3.20 -8.32 2.34
C LEU A 142 -4.52 -9.00 2.72
N ARG A 143 -4.46 -10.29 3.07
CA ARG A 143 -5.63 -11.01 3.58
C ARG A 143 -5.99 -10.49 4.96
N GLN A 144 -7.25 -10.10 5.14
CA GLN A 144 -7.82 -9.81 6.46
C GLN A 144 -8.50 -11.08 6.96
N THR A 145 -8.19 -11.47 8.20
CA THR A 145 -8.76 -12.67 8.83
C THR A 145 -9.51 -12.27 10.08
N TYR A 146 -10.71 -12.81 10.23
CA TYR A 146 -11.47 -12.74 11.46
C TYR A 146 -11.27 -14.04 12.23
N THR A 147 -10.79 -13.94 13.47
CA THR A 147 -10.62 -15.10 14.37
C THR A 147 -11.54 -14.92 15.55
N ALA A 148 -12.55 -15.77 15.67
CA ALA A 148 -13.44 -15.80 16.82
C ALA A 148 -12.70 -16.37 18.03
N LEU A 149 -12.73 -15.65 19.16
CA LEU A 149 -12.12 -16.08 20.43
C LEU A 149 -13.16 -16.41 21.51
N THR A 150 -14.45 -16.22 21.19
CA THR A 150 -15.58 -16.47 22.10
C THR A 150 -16.77 -17.04 21.31
N PRO A 151 -17.73 -17.72 21.96
CA PRO A 151 -18.94 -18.21 21.29
C PRO A 151 -19.80 -17.09 20.65
N GLU A 152 -19.81 -15.89 21.24
CA GLU A 152 -20.46 -14.72 20.65
C GLU A 152 -19.75 -14.29 19.36
N ALA A 153 -18.42 -14.32 19.35
CA ALA A 153 -17.61 -14.02 18.19
C ALA A 153 -17.77 -15.10 17.10
N GLU A 154 -17.96 -16.37 17.47
CA GLU A 154 -18.26 -17.44 16.51
C GLU A 154 -19.59 -17.17 15.78
N ARG A 155 -20.64 -16.83 16.53
CA ARG A 155 -21.93 -16.43 15.94
C ARG A 155 -21.80 -15.24 14.99
N LEU A 156 -20.98 -14.25 15.34
CA LEU A 156 -20.68 -13.13 14.44
C LEU A 156 -19.93 -13.60 13.19
N GLY A 157 -18.95 -14.50 13.34
CA GLY A 157 -18.24 -15.11 12.21
C GLY A 157 -19.18 -15.81 11.23
N ASP A 158 -20.14 -16.57 11.75
CA ASP A 158 -21.17 -17.24 10.93
C ASP A 158 -22.02 -16.23 10.16
N LEU A 159 -22.45 -15.14 10.81
CA LEU A 159 -23.20 -14.07 10.16
C LEU A 159 -22.38 -13.34 9.10
N LEU A 160 -21.08 -13.08 9.33
CA LEU A 160 -20.21 -12.40 8.36
C LEU A 160 -20.04 -13.17 7.04
N VAL A 161 -20.34 -14.48 7.00
CA VAL A 161 -20.25 -15.32 5.80
C VAL A 161 -21.60 -15.78 5.25
N SER A 162 -22.69 -15.66 6.02
CA SER A 162 -24.01 -16.16 5.64
C SER A 162 -25.08 -15.09 5.51
N ASP A 163 -24.94 -13.96 6.21
CA ASP A 163 -25.92 -12.87 6.18
C ASP A 163 -25.74 -11.99 4.93
N PRO A 164 -26.74 -11.91 4.03
CA PRO A 164 -26.62 -11.15 2.79
C PRO A 164 -26.46 -9.64 2.98
N GLU A 165 -26.98 -9.06 4.07
CA GLU A 165 -26.84 -7.63 4.35
C GLU A 165 -25.43 -7.32 4.82
N LEU A 166 -24.85 -8.15 5.69
CA LEU A 166 -23.46 -8.04 6.12
C LEU A 166 -22.48 -8.26 4.97
N LEU A 167 -22.73 -9.23 4.10
CA LEU A 167 -21.91 -9.45 2.91
C LEU A 167 -21.91 -8.24 1.96
N ARG A 168 -23.07 -7.61 1.74
CA ARG A 168 -23.17 -6.37 0.96
C ARG A 168 -22.49 -5.19 1.66
N ALA A 169 -22.64 -5.07 2.98
CA ALA A 169 -21.98 -4.01 3.74
C ALA A 169 -20.44 -4.15 3.72
N ALA A 170 -19.95 -5.38 3.81
CA ALA A 170 -18.53 -5.71 3.67
C ALA A 170 -18.03 -5.36 2.26
N ALA A 171 -18.76 -5.73 1.21
CA ALA A 171 -18.42 -5.40 -0.18
C ALA A 171 -18.35 -3.88 -0.42
N ARG A 172 -19.34 -3.11 0.07
CA ARG A 172 -19.33 -1.62 -0.01
C ARG A 172 -18.18 -0.98 0.77
N SER A 173 -17.68 -1.65 1.79
CA SER A 173 -16.51 -1.23 2.57
C SER A 173 -15.19 -1.72 1.96
N GLY A 174 -15.21 -2.35 0.79
CA GLY A 174 -14.03 -2.82 0.07
C GLY A 174 -13.47 -4.17 0.56
N TYR A 175 -14.24 -4.95 1.31
CA TYR A 175 -13.87 -6.31 1.69
C TYR A 175 -14.35 -7.33 0.64
N ARG A 176 -13.54 -8.37 0.42
CA ARG A 176 -13.89 -9.51 -0.43
C ARG A 176 -14.20 -10.70 0.48
N ALA A 177 -15.44 -11.17 0.43
CA ALA A 177 -15.89 -12.30 1.25
C ALA A 177 -15.16 -13.59 0.88
N TYR A 178 -15.07 -14.50 1.86
CA TYR A 178 -14.64 -15.88 1.65
C TYR A 178 -15.67 -16.84 2.30
N PRO A 179 -16.29 -17.77 1.55
CA PRO A 179 -16.11 -17.98 0.11
C PRO A 179 -16.52 -16.75 -0.71
N PRO A 180 -15.96 -16.57 -1.93
CA PRO A 180 -16.33 -15.43 -2.78
C PRO A 180 -17.83 -15.42 -3.02
N ALA A 181 -18.50 -14.34 -2.64
CA ALA A 181 -19.87 -14.09 -3.08
C ALA A 181 -19.81 -13.50 -4.49
N ASP A 182 -20.38 -14.23 -5.46
CA ASP A 182 -20.24 -13.92 -6.89
C ASP A 182 -20.60 -12.46 -7.20
N GLY A 183 -19.62 -11.72 -7.69
CA GLY A 183 -19.78 -10.34 -8.19
C GLY A 183 -20.09 -9.25 -7.17
N LEU A 184 -20.36 -9.56 -5.89
CA LEU A 184 -20.81 -8.53 -4.91
C LEU A 184 -19.83 -7.36 -4.76
N PHE A 185 -18.52 -7.65 -4.75
CA PHE A 185 -17.51 -6.61 -4.67
C PHE A 185 -17.48 -5.74 -5.93
N ASP A 186 -17.55 -6.36 -7.11
CA ASP A 186 -17.52 -5.62 -8.38
C ASP A 186 -18.78 -4.75 -8.53
N GLN A 187 -19.94 -5.28 -8.12
CA GLN A 187 -21.18 -4.51 -8.05
C GLN A 187 -21.04 -3.31 -7.09
N ALA A 188 -20.56 -3.53 -5.87
CA ALA A 188 -20.43 -2.45 -4.88
C ALA A 188 -19.45 -1.36 -5.35
N ARG A 189 -18.37 -1.75 -6.01
CA ARG A 189 -17.41 -0.82 -6.65
C ARG A 189 -18.09 0.01 -7.74
N ASP A 190 -18.85 -0.65 -8.63
CA ASP A 190 -19.50 0.00 -9.77
C ASP A 190 -20.61 0.96 -9.30
N GLU A 191 -21.37 0.60 -8.26
CA GLU A 191 -22.34 1.47 -7.58
C GLU A 191 -21.71 2.73 -7.00
N GLN A 192 -20.46 2.64 -6.54
CA GLN A 192 -19.69 3.79 -6.02
C GLN A 192 -18.94 4.56 -7.13
N GLY A 193 -19.05 4.13 -8.39
CA GLY A 193 -18.39 4.77 -9.52
C GLY A 193 -16.86 4.65 -9.50
N VAL A 194 -16.30 3.70 -8.75
CA VAL A 194 -14.86 3.51 -8.61
C VAL A 194 -14.35 2.68 -9.78
N ALA A 195 -13.43 3.21 -10.59
CA ALA A 195 -12.89 2.46 -11.72
C ALA A 195 -12.00 1.29 -11.24
N ARG A 196 -11.92 0.21 -12.02
CA ARG A 196 -10.94 -0.87 -11.78
C ARG A 196 -9.56 -0.41 -12.26
N PRO A 197 -8.50 -0.48 -11.44
CA PRO A 197 -7.15 -0.20 -11.90
C PRO A 197 -6.69 -1.22 -12.94
N ASP A 198 -6.09 -0.78 -14.05
CA ASP A 198 -5.60 -1.68 -15.11
C ASP A 198 -4.48 -2.61 -14.64
N ALA A 199 -3.73 -2.23 -13.61
CA ALA A 199 -2.74 -3.07 -12.95
C ALA A 199 -3.32 -4.38 -12.37
N VAL A 200 -4.63 -4.42 -12.06
CA VAL A 200 -5.32 -5.60 -11.51
C VAL A 200 -5.83 -6.53 -12.63
N ARG A 201 -5.48 -6.27 -13.90
CA ARG A 201 -5.79 -7.19 -15.02
C ARG A 201 -4.76 -8.31 -15.16
N ASP A 202 -3.56 -8.11 -14.61
CA ASP A 202 -2.47 -9.09 -14.62
C ASP A 202 -2.51 -9.80 -13.27
N ASP A 203 -2.89 -11.09 -13.21
CA ASP A 203 -3.11 -11.87 -11.97
C ASP A 203 -1.82 -12.14 -11.16
N ARG A 204 -0.80 -11.29 -11.33
CA ARG A 204 0.50 -11.38 -10.67
C ARG A 204 0.51 -10.48 -9.44
N PHE A 205 0.60 -11.12 -8.28
CA PHE A 205 0.70 -10.43 -6.99
C PHE A 205 2.14 -10.46 -6.46
N ALA A 206 2.51 -9.41 -5.76
CA ALA A 206 3.70 -9.43 -4.91
C ALA A 206 3.48 -10.45 -3.79
N VAL A 207 4.56 -11.16 -3.43
CA VAL A 207 4.54 -12.19 -2.39
C VAL A 207 5.31 -11.65 -1.18
N LEU A 208 4.75 -11.83 0.02
CA LEU A 208 5.44 -11.50 1.25
C LEU A 208 6.49 -12.56 1.59
N PRO A 209 7.57 -12.20 2.30
CA PRO A 209 8.48 -13.19 2.87
C PRO A 209 7.76 -14.11 3.85
N GLU A 210 8.38 -15.24 4.15
CA GLU A 210 7.93 -16.13 5.21
C GLU A 210 7.73 -15.35 6.53
N PRO A 211 6.74 -15.70 7.36
CA PRO A 211 6.31 -14.85 8.48
C PRO A 211 7.43 -14.41 9.42
N ASP A 212 8.36 -15.30 9.76
CA ASP A 212 9.47 -14.99 10.67
C ASP A 212 10.53 -14.08 10.01
N VAL A 213 10.80 -14.31 8.72
CA VAL A 213 11.69 -13.47 7.90
C VAL A 213 11.10 -12.07 7.75
N PHE A 214 9.80 -11.98 7.46
CA PHE A 214 9.11 -10.71 7.34
C PHE A 214 9.02 -9.96 8.68
N ARG A 215 8.78 -10.67 9.78
CA ARG A 215 8.77 -10.09 11.12
C ARG A 215 10.13 -9.46 11.46
N GLU A 216 11.22 -10.10 11.07
CA GLU A 216 12.57 -9.53 11.24
C GLU A 216 12.74 -8.23 10.44
N MET A 217 12.21 -8.15 9.22
CA MET A 217 12.22 -6.88 8.46
C MET A 217 11.44 -5.78 9.18
N VAL A 218 10.22 -6.08 9.64
CA VAL A 218 9.39 -5.13 10.39
C VAL A 218 10.13 -4.65 11.64
N ARG A 219 10.81 -5.55 12.36
CA ARG A 219 11.60 -5.21 13.55
C ARG A 219 12.75 -4.25 13.23
N VAL A 220 13.52 -4.51 12.15
CA VAL A 220 14.65 -3.68 11.74
C VAL A 220 14.19 -2.31 11.23
N VAL A 221 13.12 -2.28 10.42
CA VAL A 221 12.59 -1.03 9.88
C VAL A 221 11.87 -0.22 10.95
N GLY A 222 11.10 -0.84 11.84
CA GLY A 222 10.29 -0.13 12.82
C GLY A 222 10.96 0.10 14.18
N ASP A 223 12.14 -0.47 14.40
CA ASP A 223 12.79 -0.53 15.72
C ASP A 223 11.86 -1.15 16.79
N CYS A 224 11.01 -2.10 16.37
CA CYS A 224 9.98 -2.70 17.23
C CYS A 224 10.62 -3.46 18.39
N GLY A 225 10.37 -3.04 19.62
CA GLY A 225 10.94 -3.65 20.83
C GLY A 225 12.21 -2.98 21.35
N GLY A 226 12.65 -1.86 20.77
CA GLY A 226 13.54 -0.94 21.46
C GLY A 226 12.75 -0.21 22.55
N SER A 227 13.02 -0.51 23.81
CA SER A 227 12.55 0.30 24.93
C SER A 227 12.96 1.76 24.67
N GLY A 228 11.98 2.67 24.63
CA GLY A 228 12.22 4.07 24.96
C GLY A 228 12.80 4.13 26.37
N GLY A 229 14.12 4.16 26.44
CA GLY A 229 14.91 4.35 27.64
C GLY A 229 15.85 5.52 27.37
N GLY A 230 15.38 6.71 27.74
CA GLY A 230 16.06 8.00 27.70
C GLY A 230 15.20 8.99 28.44
#